data_AF-A0A645J0X0-F1
#
_entry.id   AF-A0A645J0X0-F1
#
_cell.length_a   1.000
_cell.length_b   1.000
_cell.length_c   1.000
_cell.angle_alpha   90.00
_cell.angle_beta   90.00
_cell.angle_gamma   90.00
#
_symmetry.space_group_name_H-M   'P 1'
#
loop_
_entity.id
_entity.type
_entity.pdbx_description
1 polymer ?
#
loop_
_entity_poly.entity_id
_entity_poly.type
_entity_poly.pdbx_seq_one_letter_code
_entity_poly.pdbx_strand_id
1 'polypeptide(L)'
;MVTPGAGHLDLVQMAQLGWELGVPDDLLPFCENNGDYYCVAQDGSVVYWSHDGDTEEGWTDLAEWIEQVWIDEEAFDEEDGDE
;
A
#
# COMPACT_ATOMS: atom_id res chain seq x y z
N MET A 1 -11.36 -15.80 -3.74
CA MET A 1 -10.54 -16.26 -4.88
C MET A 1 -10.23 -15.04 -5.72
N VAL A 2 -8.96 -14.74 -5.96
CA VAL A 2 -8.53 -13.67 -6.87
C VAL A 2 -8.54 -14.25 -8.28
N THR A 3 -9.19 -13.56 -9.23
CA THR A 3 -9.36 -14.05 -10.61
C THR A 3 -8.80 -13.03 -11.59
N PRO A 4 -7.76 -13.37 -12.38
CA PRO A 4 -7.20 -12.46 -13.38
C PRO A 4 -8.27 -11.98 -14.37
N GLY A 5 -8.23 -10.70 -14.73
CA GLY A 5 -9.09 -10.03 -15.69
C GLY A 5 -10.55 -9.83 -15.25
N ALA A 6 -10.91 -10.20 -14.02
CA ALA A 6 -12.29 -10.19 -13.55
C ALA A 6 -12.73 -8.85 -12.92
N GLY A 7 -11.80 -7.95 -12.65
CA GLY A 7 -12.07 -6.66 -11.98
C GLY A 7 -11.42 -5.48 -12.70
N HIS A 8 -11.97 -4.28 -12.47
CA HIS A 8 -11.38 -3.03 -12.97
C HIS A 8 -10.03 -2.71 -12.32
N LEU A 9 -9.82 -3.17 -11.08
CA LEU A 9 -8.57 -3.12 -10.33
C LEU A 9 -8.05 -4.55 -10.20
N ASP A 10 -7.62 -5.12 -11.32
CA ASP A 10 -7.08 -6.49 -11.35
C ASP A 10 -5.78 -6.55 -10.55
N LEU A 11 -5.88 -7.06 -9.33
CA LEU A 11 -4.76 -7.27 -8.42
C LEU A 11 -3.62 -8.09 -9.07
N VAL A 12 -3.94 -9.05 -9.94
CA VAL A 12 -2.91 -9.87 -10.58
C VAL A 12 -2.13 -9.05 -11.59
N GLN A 13 -2.82 -8.26 -12.42
CA GLN A 13 -2.18 -7.38 -13.39
C GLN A 13 -1.37 -6.29 -12.71
N MET A 14 -1.92 -5.63 -11.68
CA MET A 14 -1.19 -4.61 -10.94
C MET A 14 0.03 -5.18 -10.24
N ALA A 15 -0.06 -6.40 -9.68
CA ALA A 15 1.10 -6.99 -9.05
C ALA A 15 2.22 -7.33 -10.05
N GLN A 16 1.85 -7.83 -11.24
CA GLN A 16 2.79 -8.02 -12.33
C GLN A 16 3.50 -6.72 -12.72
N LEU A 17 2.76 -5.62 -12.87
CA LEU A 17 3.31 -4.32 -13.21
C LEU A 17 4.27 -3.80 -12.12
N GLY A 18 3.94 -3.97 -10.84
CA GLY A 18 4.83 -3.59 -9.73
C GLY A 18 6.16 -4.33 -9.77
N TRP A 19 6.14 -5.65 -9.97
CA TRP A 19 7.38 -6.44 -10.10
C TRP A 19 8.19 -6.06 -11.35
N GLU A 20 7.52 -5.75 -12.47
CA GLU A 20 8.21 -5.24 -13.68
C GLU A 20 8.89 -3.88 -13.45
N LEU A 21 8.36 -3.05 -12.53
CA LEU A 21 8.91 -1.75 -12.16
C LEU A 21 10.03 -1.81 -11.12
N GLY A 22 10.22 -2.95 -10.46
CA GLY A 22 11.33 -3.17 -9.53
C GLY A 22 10.93 -3.47 -8.09
N VAL A 23 9.63 -3.64 -7.80
CA VAL A 23 9.20 -4.15 -6.49
C VAL A 23 9.82 -5.55 -6.28
N PRO A 24 10.44 -5.82 -5.12
CA PRO A 24 10.96 -7.14 -4.77
C PRO A 24 9.93 -8.27 -4.89
N ASP A 25 10.34 -9.48 -5.29
CA ASP A 25 9.43 -10.61 -5.49
C ASP A 25 8.84 -11.19 -4.20
N ASP A 26 9.47 -10.90 -3.05
CA ASP A 26 8.97 -11.25 -1.72
C ASP A 26 7.86 -10.32 -1.23
N LEU A 27 7.63 -9.21 -1.93
CA LEU A 27 6.58 -8.25 -1.67
C LEU A 27 5.41 -8.42 -2.65
N LEU A 28 4.19 -8.41 -2.12
CA LEU A 28 2.97 -8.44 -2.92
C LEU A 28 2.38 -7.02 -3.03
N PRO A 29 2.65 -6.27 -4.10
CA PRO A 29 1.98 -5.01 -4.39
C PRO A 29 0.46 -5.20 -4.49
N PHE A 30 -0.28 -4.34 -3.80
CA PHE A 30 -1.75 -4.41 -3.75
C PHE A 30 -2.45 -3.05 -3.94
N CYS A 31 -1.71 -1.94 -3.91
CA CYS A 31 -2.21 -0.61 -4.22
C CYS A 31 -1.09 0.22 -4.84
N GLU A 32 -1.34 0.83 -6.00
CA GLU A 32 -0.41 1.72 -6.69
C GLU A 32 -0.69 3.16 -6.30
N ASN A 33 0.37 3.96 -6.12
CA ASN A 33 0.32 5.36 -5.78
C ASN A 33 1.38 6.15 -6.57
N ASN A 34 0.99 6.68 -7.74
CA ASN A 34 1.83 7.53 -8.58
C ASN A 34 3.21 6.93 -8.92
N GLY A 35 3.24 5.63 -9.24
CA GLY A 35 4.44 4.87 -9.56
C GLY A 35 5.09 4.15 -8.36
N ASP A 36 4.64 4.45 -7.15
CA ASP A 36 5.01 3.76 -5.92
C ASP A 36 3.95 2.71 -5.55
N TYR A 37 4.25 1.83 -4.60
CA TYR A 37 3.38 0.70 -4.26
C TYR A 37 3.29 0.45 -2.76
N TYR A 38 2.07 0.30 -2.25
CA TYR A 38 1.85 -0.41 -1.00
C TYR A 38 1.90 -1.92 -1.26
N CYS A 39 2.71 -2.60 -0.45
CA CYS A 39 2.99 -4.02 -0.61
C CYS A 39 2.75 -4.78 0.69
N VAL A 40 2.25 -6.02 0.60
CA VAL A 40 2.19 -6.95 1.73
C VAL A 40 3.45 -7.81 1.73
N ALA A 41 4.16 -7.85 2.85
CA ALA A 41 5.31 -8.72 3.05
C ALA A 41 4.88 -10.15 3.45
N GLN A 42 5.81 -11.10 3.40
CA GLN A 42 5.53 -12.51 3.71
C GLN A 42 5.01 -12.75 5.14
N ASP A 43 5.35 -11.88 6.08
CA ASP A 43 4.89 -11.94 7.47
C ASP A 43 3.51 -11.30 7.70
N GLY A 44 2.92 -10.70 6.66
CA GLY A 44 1.63 -10.03 6.70
C GLY A 44 1.69 -8.54 7.00
N SER A 45 2.88 -7.99 7.26
CA SER A 45 3.07 -6.54 7.40
C SER A 45 2.86 -5.83 6.07
N VAL A 46 2.53 -4.54 6.12
CA VAL A 46 2.43 -3.68 4.94
C VAL A 46 3.64 -2.76 4.91
N VAL A 47 4.21 -2.54 3.74
CA VAL A 47 5.34 -1.63 3.51
C VAL A 47 5.04 -0.72 2.33
N TYR A 48 5.59 0.49 2.35
CA TYR A 48 5.56 1.37 1.20
C TYR A 48 6.84 1.22 0.39
N TRP A 49 6.73 0.80 -0.87
CA TRP A 49 7.86 0.76 -1.79
C TRP A 49 7.84 1.99 -2.68
N SER A 50 8.96 2.72 -2.74
CA SER A 50 9.12 3.86 -3.66
C SER A 50 10.17 3.58 -4.73
N HIS A 51 9.90 4.02 -5.94
CA HIS A 51 10.85 3.92 -7.06
C HIS A 51 12.01 4.94 -6.94
N ASP A 52 11.86 5.98 -6.12
CA ASP A 52 12.85 7.05 -5.91
C ASP A 52 13.83 6.77 -4.76
N GLY A 53 13.61 5.72 -3.96
CA GLY A 53 14.53 5.31 -2.89
C GLY A 53 13.89 4.58 -1.73
N ASP A 54 14.67 4.37 -0.66
CA ASP A 54 14.20 3.77 0.58
C ASP A 54 13.18 4.66 1.29
N THR A 55 12.12 4.03 1.80
CA THR A 55 11.11 4.64 2.65
C THR A 55 11.16 3.96 4.03
N GLU A 56 10.72 4.65 5.08
CA GLU A 56 10.64 4.09 6.43
C GLU A 56 9.19 3.75 6.83
N GLU A 57 8.28 3.76 5.86
CA GLU A 57 6.85 3.60 6.06
C GLU A 57 6.44 2.13 6.04
N GLY A 58 5.80 1.70 7.13
CA GLY A 58 5.28 0.35 7.26
C GLY A 58 4.23 0.25 8.36
N TRP A 59 3.39 -0.78 8.26
CA TRP A 59 2.27 -1.06 9.14
C TRP A 59 2.30 -2.51 9.57
N THR A 60 1.80 -2.77 10.78
CA THR A 60 1.79 -4.10 11.40
C THR A 60 1.04 -5.12 10.54
N ASP A 61 -0.07 -4.70 9.94
CA ASP A 61 -0.91 -5.52 9.07
C ASP A 61 -1.83 -4.66 8.18
N LEU A 62 -2.56 -5.31 7.28
CA LEU A 62 -3.45 -4.64 6.34
C LEU A 62 -4.57 -3.85 7.01
N ALA A 63 -5.07 -4.26 8.18
CA ALA A 63 -6.13 -3.52 8.86
C ALA A 63 -5.62 -2.18 9.39
N GLU A 64 -4.41 -2.16 9.95
CA GLU A 64 -3.75 -0.93 10.40
C GLU A 64 -3.50 0.04 9.22
N TRP A 65 -3.03 -0.48 8.07
CA TRP A 65 -2.88 0.34 6.85
C TRP A 65 -4.23 0.89 6.35
N ILE A 66 -5.28 0.06 6.32
CA ILE A 66 -6.63 0.52 5.91
C ILE A 66 -7.11 1.65 6.82
N GLU A 67 -6.95 1.50 8.13
CA GLU A 67 -7.35 2.52 9.09
C GLU A 67 -6.59 3.82 8.85
N GLN A 68 -5.25 3.79 8.86
CA GLN A 68 -4.42 5.00 8.90
C GLN A 68 -4.17 5.67 7.54
N VAL A 69 -4.33 4.95 6.44
CA VAL A 69 -3.99 5.47 5.09
C VAL A 69 -5.23 5.62 4.22
N TRP A 70 -6.19 4.70 4.32
CA TRP A 70 -7.36 4.72 3.44
C TRP A 70 -8.56 5.40 4.09
N ILE A 71 -8.89 5.02 5.32
CA ILE A 71 -10.10 5.51 5.98
C ILE A 71 -9.84 6.86 6.65
N ASP A 72 -8.69 6.99 7.31
CA ASP A 72 -8.37 8.11 8.17
C ASP A 72 -7.32 9.01 7.50
N GLU A 73 -7.77 10.03 6.75
CA GLU A 73 -6.89 11.09 6.27
C GLU A 73 -6.74 12.26 7.28
N GLU A 74 -7.53 12.30 8.38
CA GLU A 74 -7.73 13.53 9.20
C GLU A 74 -8.05 13.37 10.71
N ALA A 75 -7.73 12.27 11.42
CA ALA A 75 -7.99 12.18 12.88
C ALA A 75 -7.13 13.10 13.78
N PHE A 76 -6.44 14.09 13.21
CA PHE A 76 -5.81 15.20 13.93
C PHE A 76 -6.12 16.58 13.31
N ASP A 77 -7.33 16.80 12.78
CA ASP A 77 -7.88 18.18 12.72
C ASP A 77 -8.59 18.57 14.03
N GLU A 78 -8.21 17.95 15.17
CA GLU A 78 -8.64 18.34 16.51
C GLU A 78 -7.48 18.96 17.32
N GLU A 79 -6.90 20.06 16.82
CA GLU A 79 -6.41 21.16 17.67
C GLU A 79 -7.05 22.50 17.24
N ASP A 80 -8.36 22.50 16.98
CA ASP A 80 -9.16 23.72 17.13
C ASP A 80 -9.49 23.88 18.61
N GLY A 81 -8.50 24.37 19.38
CA GLY A 81 -8.67 24.57 20.80
C GLY A 81 -7.44 25.07 21.55
N ASP A 82 -7.06 26.34 21.35
CA ASP A 82 -6.69 27.20 22.49
C ASP A 82 -6.84 28.70 22.13
N GLU A 83 -7.97 29.25 22.61
CA GLU A 83 -8.36 30.65 22.93
C GLU A 83 -8.28 31.78 21.87
#